data_AF-A0A833QJE9-F1
#
_entry.id   AF-A0A833QJE9-F1
#
_cell.length_a   1.000
_cell.length_b   1.000
_cell.length_c   1.000
_cell.angle_alpha   90.00
_cell.angle_beta   90.00
_cell.angle_gamma   90.00
#
_symmetry.space_group_name_H-M   'P 1'
#
loop_
_entity.id
_entity.type
_entity.pdbx_description
1 polymer ?
#
loop_
_entity_poly.entity_id
_entity_poly.type
_entity_poly.pdbx_seq_one_letter_code
_entity_poly.pdbx_strand_id
1 'polypeptide(L)'
;MKVSQVWQRAPKDVALMLTNGTRPHRSFQTKRPMWIMVLLALVCFSLIGAYVYPPRRYSACYFFASSMCTPFKDWLPARPSREKTDEELVASVITRDILTMPMVKPRTAKIAFMFLSPGSLPFEKLWERFFSGRFSIYVHASREKPVHVSPLFIGRDIRSDKVVWGKISMVDAEKRLLANALEDPDNQFFVLLSDRIKRLVQHAQRDI
;
A
#
# COMPACT_ATOMS: atom_id res chain seq x y z
N MET A 1 -34.77 64.11 -53.58
CA MET A 1 -33.81 64.26 -52.49
C MET A 1 -34.26 63.43 -51.30
N LYS A 2 -33.31 62.69 -50.72
CA LYS A 2 -33.29 62.08 -49.36
C LYS A 2 -34.42 61.12 -48.98
N VAL A 3 -34.21 59.79 -49.02
CA VAL A 3 -33.43 58.93 -48.07
C VAL A 3 -34.23 58.68 -46.79
N SER A 4 -34.42 57.49 -46.22
CA SER A 4 -34.19 56.08 -46.60
C SER A 4 -34.53 55.22 -45.36
N GLN A 5 -34.87 53.94 -45.59
CA GLN A 5 -34.53 52.76 -44.75
C GLN A 5 -35.34 52.58 -43.43
N VAL A 6 -35.78 51.38 -42.98
CA VAL A 6 -35.50 49.97 -43.32
C VAL A 6 -36.53 49.05 -42.63
N TRP A 7 -36.90 47.96 -43.31
CA TRP A 7 -37.31 46.61 -42.88
C TRP A 7 -38.03 46.35 -41.53
N GLN A 8 -39.10 45.55 -41.57
CA GLN A 8 -39.08 44.12 -41.20
C GLN A 8 -40.44 43.46 -41.51
N ARG A 9 -40.43 42.17 -41.81
CA ARG A 9 -41.51 41.38 -42.45
C ARG A 9 -42.31 40.60 -41.40
N ALA A 10 -43.60 40.88 -41.28
CA ALA A 10 -44.69 40.08 -40.68
C ALA A 10 -46.01 40.86 -40.96
N PRO A 11 -47.23 40.27 -41.07
CA PRO A 11 -47.76 39.41 -40.00
C PRO A 11 -48.93 38.43 -40.31
N LYS A 12 -49.34 37.71 -39.24
CA LYS A 12 -50.72 37.36 -38.79
C LYS A 12 -51.60 36.43 -39.62
N ASP A 13 -52.54 35.66 -39.07
CA ASP A 13 -52.77 34.99 -37.79
C ASP A 13 -54.10 34.25 -38.06
N VAL A 14 -54.11 32.91 -38.01
CA VAL A 14 -55.31 32.11 -38.27
C VAL A 14 -55.72 31.33 -37.03
N ALA A 15 -56.92 31.69 -36.57
CA ALA A 15 -57.93 30.86 -35.91
C ALA A 15 -57.65 30.35 -34.49
N LEU A 16 -58.60 30.35 -33.57
CA LEU A 16 -59.92 30.97 -33.45
C LEU A 16 -60.30 30.75 -31.97
N MET A 17 -60.81 31.79 -31.32
CA MET A 17 -61.15 31.82 -29.91
C MET A 17 -62.41 30.99 -29.55
N LEU A 18 -62.31 30.28 -28.42
CA LEU A 18 -63.27 30.20 -27.28
C LEU A 18 -64.79 30.19 -27.55
N THR A 19 -65.50 29.09 -27.21
CA THR A 19 -66.32 28.94 -25.96
C THR A 19 -67.41 27.82 -26.06
N ASN A 20 -67.44 27.01 -24.99
CA ASN A 20 -68.58 26.39 -24.28
C ASN A 20 -69.51 25.32 -24.91
N GLY A 21 -69.46 24.11 -24.32
CA GLY A 21 -70.45 23.03 -24.48
C GLY A 21 -70.14 21.71 -23.72
N THR A 22 -70.24 21.75 -22.39
CA THR A 22 -70.64 20.69 -21.41
C THR A 22 -70.50 19.16 -21.70
N ARG A 23 -69.52 18.55 -20.99
CA ARG A 23 -69.27 17.19 -20.38
C ARG A 23 -70.23 15.99 -20.59
N PRO A 24 -69.71 14.75 -20.45
CA PRO A 24 -69.71 14.17 -19.09
C PRO A 24 -68.33 13.72 -18.57
N HIS A 25 -68.18 13.92 -17.26
CA HIS A 25 -67.13 13.38 -16.40
C HIS A 25 -67.06 11.86 -16.53
N ARG A 26 -65.91 11.32 -16.89
CA ARG A 26 -65.52 9.96 -16.47
C ARG A 26 -64.48 10.11 -15.37
N SER A 27 -64.94 10.03 -14.13
CA SER A 27 -64.10 9.93 -12.95
C SER A 27 -63.32 8.61 -13.00
N PHE A 28 -62.14 8.62 -13.61
CA PHE A 28 -61.15 7.60 -13.31
C PHE A 28 -60.33 8.11 -12.13
N GLN A 29 -60.85 7.89 -10.93
CA GLN A 29 -60.08 7.94 -9.69
C GLN A 29 -59.00 6.86 -9.79
N THR A 30 -57.87 7.19 -10.43
CA THR A 30 -56.65 6.46 -10.20
C THR A 30 -56.21 6.84 -8.80
N LYS A 31 -56.30 5.88 -7.87
CA LYS A 31 -55.43 5.88 -6.70
C LYS A 31 -54.01 5.89 -7.27
N ARG A 32 -53.45 7.09 -7.44
CA ARG A 32 -52.11 7.26 -8.00
C ARG A 32 -51.19 6.43 -7.13
N PRO A 33 -50.41 5.50 -7.70
CA PRO A 33 -49.57 4.62 -6.91
C PRO A 33 -48.37 5.43 -6.38
N MET A 34 -48.63 6.28 -5.37
CA MET A 34 -47.64 7.13 -4.71
C MET A 34 -46.43 6.31 -4.23
N TRP A 35 -46.69 5.05 -3.86
CA TRP A 35 -45.67 4.06 -3.51
C TRP A 35 -44.63 3.83 -4.61
N ILE A 36 -45.00 3.87 -5.90
CA ILE A 36 -44.06 3.71 -7.02
C ILE A 36 -43.10 4.91 -7.07
N MET A 37 -43.60 6.12 -6.87
CA MET A 37 -42.76 7.33 -6.83
C MET A 37 -41.81 7.32 -5.64
N VAL A 38 -42.27 6.85 -4.47
CA VAL A 38 -41.42 6.70 -3.27
C VAL A 38 -40.35 5.63 -3.48
N LEU A 39 -40.71 4.48 -4.07
CA LEU A 39 -39.76 3.43 -4.42
C LEU A 39 -38.70 3.93 -5.40
N LEU A 40 -39.13 4.64 -6.46
CA LEU A 40 -38.22 5.20 -7.43
C LEU A 40 -37.27 6.24 -6.79
N ALA A 41 -37.78 7.09 -5.91
CA ALA A 41 -36.98 8.06 -5.18
C ALA A 41 -35.95 7.39 -4.25
N LEU A 42 -36.34 6.31 -3.56
CA LEU A 42 -35.46 5.55 -2.68
C LEU A 42 -34.34 4.84 -3.45
N VAL A 43 -34.66 4.26 -4.61
CA VAL A 43 -33.68 3.64 -5.52
C VAL A 43 -32.71 4.70 -6.06
N CYS A 44 -33.21 5.85 -6.51
CA CYS A 44 -32.36 6.96 -6.99
C CYS A 44 -31.44 7.48 -5.87
N PHE A 45 -31.95 7.68 -4.66
CA PHE A 45 -31.14 8.14 -3.53
C PHE A 45 -30.04 7.13 -3.17
N SER A 46 -30.36 5.83 -3.19
CA SER A 46 -29.38 4.77 -2.98
C SER A 46 -28.29 4.75 -4.05
N LEU A 47 -28.66 4.91 -5.33
CA LEU A 47 -27.71 4.96 -6.45
C LEU A 47 -26.79 6.18 -6.35
N ILE A 48 -27.35 7.34 -6.01
CA ILE A 48 -26.57 8.57 -5.79
C ILE A 48 -25.64 8.40 -4.58
N GLY A 49 -26.11 7.80 -3.49
CA GLY A 49 -25.29 7.50 -2.32
C GLY A 49 -24.10 6.60 -2.66
N ALA A 50 -24.31 5.53 -3.43
CA ALA A 50 -23.24 4.65 -3.88
C ALA A 50 -22.26 5.32 -4.85
N TYR A 51 -22.74 6.25 -5.69
CA TYR A 51 -21.91 7.01 -6.62
C TYR A 51 -21.07 8.09 -5.91
N VAL A 52 -21.65 8.81 -4.95
CA VAL A 52 -20.99 9.89 -4.21
C VAL A 52 -20.06 9.35 -3.10
N TYR A 53 -20.41 8.21 -2.50
CA TYR A 53 -19.58 7.51 -1.53
C TYR A 53 -19.13 6.15 -2.08
N PRO A 54 -18.14 6.11 -3.00
CA PRO A 54 -17.55 4.86 -3.42
C PRO A 54 -16.96 4.16 -2.19
N PRO A 55 -17.33 2.89 -1.91
CA PRO A 55 -16.93 2.20 -0.68
C PRO A 55 -15.43 1.91 -0.74
N ARG A 56 -14.62 2.83 -0.21
CA ARG A 56 -13.15 2.69 -0.23
C ARG A 56 -12.60 1.74 0.81
N ARG A 57 -13.41 1.23 1.75
CA ARG A 57 -13.10 0.10 2.64
C ARG A 57 -14.41 -0.50 3.14
N TYR A 58 -14.76 -1.70 2.70
CA TYR A 58 -15.33 -2.82 3.46
C TYR A 58 -15.96 -3.84 2.50
N SER A 59 -15.73 -5.11 2.82
CA SER A 59 -16.10 -6.34 2.12
C SER A 59 -17.56 -6.40 1.67
N ALA A 60 -17.78 -6.80 0.42
CA ALA A 60 -19.09 -7.21 -0.07
C ALA A 60 -19.54 -8.52 0.62
N CYS A 61 -20.17 -8.41 1.79
CA CYS A 61 -20.94 -9.48 2.42
C CYS A 61 -22.41 -8.99 2.35
N TYR A 62 -23.10 -9.31 1.24
CA TYR A 62 -24.49 -8.92 1.02
C TYR A 62 -25.45 -9.80 1.84
N PHE A 63 -26.56 -9.19 2.20
CA PHE A 63 -27.49 -9.48 3.31
C PHE A 63 -28.23 -10.83 3.30
N PHE A 64 -27.93 -11.78 2.39
CA PHE A 64 -28.61 -13.08 2.31
C PHE A 64 -27.70 -14.20 1.78
N ALA A 65 -26.68 -14.64 2.53
CA ALA A 65 -26.07 -15.97 2.36
C ALA A 65 -25.15 -16.36 3.55
N SER A 66 -25.66 -17.28 4.37
CA SER A 66 -24.98 -18.23 5.27
C SER A 66 -23.52 -17.97 5.73
N SER A 67 -23.37 -17.64 7.03
CA SER A 67 -22.39 -18.16 7.99
C SER A 67 -20.88 -18.26 7.67
N MET A 68 -20.37 -17.79 6.53
CA MET A 68 -18.95 -17.90 6.16
C MET A 68 -18.40 -16.56 5.65
N CYS A 69 -18.50 -15.52 6.46
CA CYS A 69 -17.68 -14.30 6.30
C CYS A 69 -16.48 -14.39 7.26
N THR A 70 -15.67 -15.44 7.14
CA THR A 70 -14.29 -15.45 7.65
C THR A 70 -13.36 -15.10 6.48
N PRO A 71 -12.39 -14.17 6.66
CA PRO A 71 -11.39 -13.91 5.64
C PRO A 71 -10.77 -15.22 5.17
N PHE A 72 -10.67 -15.45 3.85
CA PHE A 72 -10.00 -16.64 3.25
C PHE A 72 -8.59 -16.89 3.85
N LYS A 73 -7.98 -15.85 4.42
CA LYS A 73 -6.72 -15.91 5.18
C LYS A 73 -6.73 -16.91 6.35
N ASP A 74 -7.86 -17.14 7.00
CA ASP A 74 -7.95 -18.02 8.19
C ASP A 74 -8.04 -19.50 7.82
N TRP A 75 -8.36 -19.81 6.55
CA TRP A 75 -8.46 -21.18 6.04
C TRP A 75 -7.13 -21.71 5.48
N LEU A 76 -6.16 -20.81 5.27
CA LEU A 76 -4.82 -21.20 4.84
C LEU A 76 -4.06 -21.73 6.07
N PRO A 77 -3.54 -22.98 6.04
CA PRO A 77 -2.67 -23.44 7.11
C PRO A 77 -1.53 -22.44 7.28
N ALA A 78 -1.28 -22.03 8.52
CA ALA A 78 -0.19 -21.10 8.83
C ALA A 78 1.09 -21.67 8.22
N ARG A 79 1.67 -20.97 7.24
CA ARG A 79 2.94 -21.42 6.65
C ARG A 79 3.94 -21.51 7.79
N PRO A 80 4.61 -22.66 7.98
CA PRO A 80 5.66 -22.75 8.99
C PRO A 80 6.68 -21.65 8.71
N SER A 81 7.15 -21.00 9.78
CA SER A 81 8.18 -19.96 9.70
C SER A 81 9.52 -20.59 9.29
N ARG A 82 9.66 -20.93 8.01
CA ARG A 82 10.93 -21.31 7.42
C ARG A 82 11.66 -20.08 6.90
N GLU A 83 12.98 -20.13 6.90
CA GLU A 83 13.79 -19.15 6.18
C GLU A 83 13.46 -19.23 4.68
N LYS A 84 13.26 -18.08 4.04
CA LYS A 84 13.03 -17.99 2.59
C LYS A 84 14.34 -18.26 1.86
N THR A 85 14.26 -18.91 0.70
CA THR A 85 15.42 -19.00 -0.18
C THR A 85 15.68 -17.64 -0.83
N ASP A 86 16.89 -17.43 -1.37
CA ASP A 86 17.25 -16.15 -1.97
C ASP A 86 16.36 -15.81 -3.17
N GLU A 87 15.99 -16.81 -3.97
CA GLU A 87 15.07 -16.65 -5.09
C GLU A 87 13.68 -16.22 -4.63
N GLU A 88 13.17 -16.83 -3.56
CA GLU A 88 11.86 -16.49 -3.00
C GLU A 88 11.85 -15.11 -2.34
N LEU A 89 12.95 -14.74 -1.69
CA LEU A 89 13.14 -13.43 -1.11
C LEU A 89 13.11 -12.35 -2.21
N VAL A 90 13.91 -12.55 -3.26
CA VAL A 90 13.94 -11.64 -4.43
C VAL A 90 12.58 -11.60 -5.11
N ALA A 91 11.95 -12.74 -5.36
CA ALA A 91 10.61 -12.81 -5.94
C ALA A 91 9.58 -12.09 -5.07
N SER A 92 9.66 -12.24 -3.75
CA SER A 92 8.77 -11.54 -2.80
C SER A 92 8.95 -10.03 -2.86
N VAL A 93 10.18 -9.53 -2.95
CA VAL A 93 10.49 -8.10 -3.06
C VAL A 93 9.96 -7.54 -4.38
N ILE A 94 10.28 -8.19 -5.49
CA ILE A 94 9.84 -7.78 -6.84
C ILE A 94 8.31 -7.85 -6.95
N THR A 95 7.71 -8.94 -6.48
CA THR A 95 6.24 -9.11 -6.53
C THR A 95 5.55 -8.02 -5.71
N ARG A 96 6.09 -7.65 -4.54
CA ARG A 96 5.56 -6.50 -3.81
C ARG A 96 5.71 -5.21 -4.58
N ASP A 97 6.88 -4.94 -5.14
CA ASP A 97 7.13 -3.69 -5.86
C ASP A 97 6.21 -3.54 -7.09
N ILE A 98 6.06 -4.62 -7.87
CA ILE A 98 5.23 -4.66 -9.07
C ILE A 98 3.73 -4.63 -8.73
N LEU A 99 3.27 -5.47 -7.79
CA LEU A 99 1.85 -5.59 -7.48
C LEU A 99 1.34 -4.48 -6.55
N THR A 100 2.22 -3.79 -5.84
CA THR A 100 1.87 -2.71 -4.91
C THR A 100 2.22 -1.34 -5.49
N MET A 101 1.84 -1.07 -6.75
CA MET A 101 1.75 0.30 -7.26
C MET A 101 0.42 0.90 -6.75
N PRO A 102 0.45 1.67 -5.64
CA PRO A 102 1.08 2.98 -5.61
C PRO A 102 2.09 3.11 -4.46
N MET A 103 3.08 3.99 -4.60
CA MET A 103 4.04 4.35 -3.55
C MET A 103 3.32 4.56 -2.22
N VAL A 104 3.30 3.51 -1.38
CA VAL A 104 2.80 3.61 -0.02
C VAL A 104 3.82 4.49 0.67
N LYS A 105 3.52 5.78 0.81
CA LYS A 105 4.33 6.65 1.66
C LYS A 105 4.35 5.98 3.03
N PRO A 106 5.51 5.49 3.49
CA PRO A 106 5.54 4.84 4.77
C PRO A 106 5.11 5.86 5.80
N ARG A 107 4.28 5.43 6.75
CA ARG A 107 3.75 6.32 7.79
C ARG A 107 4.89 6.94 8.59
N THR A 108 6.05 6.27 8.61
CA THR A 108 7.27 6.69 9.27
C THR A 108 8.49 6.14 8.54
N ALA A 109 9.46 6.99 8.26
CA ALA A 109 10.75 6.59 7.69
C ALA A 109 11.58 5.81 8.72
N LYS A 110 12.17 4.69 8.30
CA LYS A 110 13.20 3.94 9.03
C LYS A 110 14.51 3.90 8.26
N ILE A 111 15.60 3.75 8.99
CA ILE A 111 16.92 3.50 8.44
C ILE A 111 17.24 2.01 8.61
N ALA A 112 17.56 1.31 7.53
CA ALA A 112 18.06 -0.05 7.52
C ALA A 112 19.59 -0.05 7.65
N PHE A 113 20.09 -0.46 8.81
CA PHE A 113 21.50 -0.71 9.03
C PHE A 113 21.80 -2.17 8.71
N MET A 114 22.64 -2.37 7.70
CA MET A 114 23.05 -3.68 7.20
C MET A 114 24.53 -3.88 7.53
N PHE A 115 24.83 -4.95 8.26
CA PHE A 115 26.18 -5.28 8.71
C PHE A 115 26.69 -6.50 7.98
N LEU A 116 27.73 -6.33 7.16
CA LEU A 116 28.42 -7.41 6.51
C LEU A 116 29.62 -7.82 7.38
N SER A 117 29.40 -8.79 8.28
CA SER A 117 30.44 -9.32 9.16
C SER A 117 30.55 -10.85 9.01
N PRO A 118 31.76 -11.43 9.06
CA PRO A 118 31.92 -12.88 9.06
C PRO A 118 31.50 -13.56 10.38
N GLY A 119 31.16 -12.80 11.43
CA GLY A 119 30.80 -13.30 12.76
C GLY A 119 30.11 -12.25 13.65
N SER A 120 30.34 -12.29 14.96
CA SER A 120 29.74 -11.35 15.92
C SER A 120 30.21 -9.91 15.67
N LEU A 121 29.28 -8.96 15.70
CA LEU A 121 29.58 -7.57 15.43
C LEU A 121 30.50 -7.00 16.53
N PRO A 122 31.66 -6.40 16.18
CA PRO A 122 32.44 -5.68 17.17
C PRO A 122 31.70 -4.41 17.63
N PHE A 123 31.82 -4.08 18.90
CA PHE A 123 31.27 -2.86 19.50
C PHE A 123 29.73 -2.78 19.60
N GLU A 124 29.02 -3.90 19.78
CA GLU A 124 27.55 -3.91 19.95
C GLU A 124 27.03 -2.88 20.97
N LYS A 125 27.71 -2.74 22.13
CA LYS A 125 27.36 -1.75 23.16
C LYS A 125 27.51 -0.28 22.72
N LEU A 126 28.40 0.00 21.76
CA LEU A 126 28.53 1.34 21.20
C LEU A 126 27.35 1.65 20.28
N TRP A 127 26.98 0.66 19.45
CA TRP A 127 25.83 0.76 18.57
C TRP A 127 24.52 0.96 19.33
N GLU A 128 24.36 0.34 20.51
CA GLU A 128 23.22 0.62 21.40
C GLU A 128 23.06 2.10 21.75
N ARG A 129 24.16 2.83 21.91
CA ARG A 129 24.13 4.27 22.21
C ARG A 129 23.94 5.12 20.97
N PHE A 130 24.49 4.68 19.83
CA PHE A 130 24.39 5.37 18.56
C PHE A 130 22.97 5.30 17.99
N PHE A 131 22.33 4.14 18.13
CA PHE A 131 21.01 3.91 17.62
C PHE A 131 19.94 4.54 18.50
N SER A 132 19.58 5.77 18.15
CA SER A 132 18.41 6.46 18.67
C SER A 132 17.39 6.65 17.55
N GLY A 133 16.11 6.37 17.83
CA GLY A 133 15.02 6.53 16.87
C GLY A 133 14.55 5.23 16.20
N ARG A 134 14.06 5.33 14.96
CA ARG A 134 13.44 4.22 14.23
C ARG A 134 14.41 3.63 13.22
N PHE A 135 14.87 2.42 13.49
CA PHE A 135 15.85 1.74 12.68
C PHE A 135 15.56 0.23 12.63
N SER A 136 16.03 -0.40 11.56
CA SER A 136 15.98 -1.84 11.35
C SER A 136 17.44 -2.31 11.22
N ILE A 137 17.80 -3.37 11.94
CA ILE A 137 19.15 -3.93 11.94
C ILE A 137 19.10 -5.29 11.25
N TYR A 138 20.03 -5.47 10.32
CA TYR A 138 20.23 -6.71 9.57
C TYR A 138 21.70 -7.08 9.66
N VAL A 139 22.00 -8.26 10.20
CA VAL A 139 23.38 -8.74 10.35
C VAL A 139 23.55 -9.95 9.47
N HIS A 140 24.56 -9.97 8.62
CA HIS A 140 24.92 -11.15 7.86
C HIS A 140 25.80 -12.07 8.72
N ALA A 141 25.51 -13.37 8.74
CA ALA A 141 26.25 -14.36 9.51
C ALA A 141 26.73 -15.54 8.63
N SER A 142 27.98 -15.47 8.17
CA SER A 142 28.54 -16.39 7.16
C SER A 142 29.04 -17.75 7.68
N ARG A 143 29.32 -17.93 8.99
CA ARG A 143 30.02 -19.14 9.47
C ARG A 143 29.36 -19.81 10.67
N GLU A 144 29.13 -19.06 11.74
CA GLU A 144 28.54 -19.57 12.98
C GLU A 144 27.37 -18.69 13.38
N LYS A 145 26.47 -19.18 14.24
CA LYS A 145 25.44 -18.32 14.83
C LYS A 145 26.13 -17.41 15.84
N PRO A 146 26.28 -16.10 15.56
CA PRO A 146 26.96 -15.22 16.48
C PRO A 146 26.20 -15.18 17.81
N VAL A 147 26.95 -15.17 18.91
CA VAL A 147 26.39 -14.92 20.23
C VAL A 147 26.41 -13.40 20.43
N HIS A 148 25.23 -12.80 20.32
CA HIS A 148 25.06 -11.37 20.59
C HIS A 148 25.05 -11.11 22.08
N VAL A 149 25.79 -10.07 22.48
CA VAL A 149 25.81 -9.56 23.86
C VAL A 149 24.68 -8.56 24.05
N SER A 150 24.38 -7.79 23.00
CA SER A 150 23.34 -6.77 23.00
C SER A 150 21.97 -7.35 22.58
N PRO A 151 20.89 -7.00 23.30
CA PRO A 151 19.53 -7.37 22.90
C PRO A 151 19.11 -6.85 21.52
N LEU A 152 19.74 -5.80 21.00
CA LEU A 152 19.37 -5.19 19.71
C LEU A 152 19.65 -6.10 18.52
N PHE A 153 20.63 -7.00 18.64
CA PHE A 153 21.08 -7.85 17.55
C PHE A 153 20.53 -9.27 17.64
N ILE A 154 19.90 -9.64 18.76
CA ILE A 154 19.31 -10.98 18.95
C ILE A 154 18.24 -11.23 17.87
N GLY A 155 18.43 -12.31 17.11
CA GLY A 155 17.49 -12.73 16.06
C GLY A 155 17.48 -11.84 14.82
N ARG A 156 18.51 -11.00 14.64
CA ARG A 156 18.69 -10.14 13.45
C ARG A 156 19.66 -10.72 12.42
N ASP A 157 20.14 -11.93 12.68
CA ASP A 157 21.05 -12.65 11.81
C ASP A 157 20.35 -13.20 10.57
N ILE A 158 20.92 -12.90 9.41
CA ILE A 158 20.57 -13.48 8.13
C ILE A 158 21.66 -14.48 7.79
N ARG A 159 21.28 -15.75 7.72
CA ARG A 159 22.15 -16.84 7.29
C ARG A 159 22.46 -16.69 5.80
N SER A 160 23.65 -17.09 5.39
CA SER A 160 24.08 -17.10 3.99
C SER A 160 25.25 -18.04 3.79
N ASP A 161 25.68 -18.17 2.54
CA ASP A 161 26.93 -18.86 2.20
C ASP A 161 28.18 -18.14 2.73
N LYS A 162 29.29 -18.87 2.68
CA LYS A 162 30.59 -18.41 3.15
C LYS A 162 31.08 -17.22 2.32
N VAL A 163 31.27 -16.08 2.97
CA VAL A 163 31.80 -14.89 2.32
C VAL A 163 33.33 -14.90 2.33
N VAL A 164 33.90 -14.70 1.14
CA VAL A 164 35.32 -14.45 0.94
C VAL A 164 35.51 -13.04 0.39
N TRP A 165 36.45 -12.30 0.98
CA TRP A 165 36.74 -10.94 0.56
C TRP A 165 37.24 -10.89 -0.89
N GLY A 166 36.72 -9.93 -1.66
CA GLY A 166 37.07 -9.74 -3.07
C GLY A 166 36.49 -10.79 -4.04
N LYS A 167 35.63 -11.69 -3.57
CA LYS A 167 34.94 -12.68 -4.40
C LYS A 167 33.46 -12.34 -4.57
N ILE A 168 32.83 -12.94 -5.59
CA ILE A 168 31.40 -12.79 -5.91
C ILE A 168 30.50 -13.15 -4.71
N SER A 169 30.92 -14.09 -3.87
CA SER A 169 30.24 -14.43 -2.60
C SER A 169 29.96 -13.23 -1.70
N MET A 170 30.79 -12.18 -1.76
CA MET A 170 30.57 -10.93 -1.02
C MET A 170 29.39 -10.14 -1.59
N VAL A 171 29.29 -10.08 -2.91
CA VAL A 171 28.19 -9.41 -3.60
C VAL A 171 26.88 -10.15 -3.34
N ASP A 172 26.91 -11.49 -3.34
CA ASP A 172 25.71 -12.29 -3.07
C ASP A 172 25.21 -12.09 -1.64
N ALA A 173 26.14 -12.01 -0.68
CA ALA A 173 25.83 -11.66 0.70
C ALA A 173 25.21 -10.26 0.87
N GLU A 174 25.74 -9.27 0.17
CA GLU A 174 25.21 -7.90 0.16
C GLU A 174 23.81 -7.84 -0.46
N LYS A 175 23.61 -8.53 -1.60
CA LYS A 175 22.28 -8.65 -2.24
C LYS A 175 21.27 -9.28 -1.29
N ARG A 176 21.66 -10.33 -0.58
CA ARG A 176 20.78 -11.01 0.39
C ARG A 176 20.42 -10.11 1.58
N LEU A 177 21.38 -9.34 2.11
CA LEU A 177 21.13 -8.32 3.13
C LEU A 177 20.12 -7.28 2.64
N LEU A 178 20.36 -6.75 1.43
CA LEU A 178 19.53 -5.72 0.84
C LEU A 178 18.11 -6.21 0.57
N ALA A 179 17.96 -7.42 0.05
CA ALA A 179 16.65 -8.00 -0.22
C ALA A 179 15.82 -8.22 1.07
N ASN A 180 16.46 -8.57 2.19
CA ASN A 180 15.78 -8.63 3.49
C ASN A 180 15.39 -7.22 4.00
N ALA A 181 16.25 -6.22 3.77
CA ALA A 181 15.95 -4.85 4.14
C ALA A 181 14.80 -4.24 3.32
N LEU A 182 14.69 -4.61 2.04
CA LEU A 182 13.61 -4.17 1.14
C LEU A 182 12.26 -4.84 1.43
N GLU A 183 12.24 -5.92 2.23
CA GLU A 183 10.97 -6.53 2.64
C GLU A 183 10.16 -5.62 3.59
N ASP A 184 10.82 -4.72 4.33
CA ASP A 184 10.11 -3.72 5.14
C ASP A 184 9.91 -2.42 4.33
N PRO A 185 8.66 -2.09 3.96
CA PRO A 185 8.36 -0.88 3.17
C PRO A 185 8.59 0.43 3.93
N ASP A 186 8.78 0.39 5.26
CA ASP A 186 9.12 1.58 6.05
C ASP A 186 10.60 1.96 5.93
N ASN A 187 11.47 1.06 5.46
CA ASN A 187 12.89 1.32 5.28
C ASN A 187 13.10 2.23 4.05
N GLN A 188 13.53 3.47 4.28
CA GLN A 188 13.79 4.44 3.23
C GLN A 188 15.28 4.65 2.96
N PHE A 189 16.10 4.53 4.01
CA PHE A 189 17.54 4.72 3.92
C PHE A 189 18.25 3.40 4.20
N PHE A 190 19.26 3.09 3.40
CA PHE A 190 20.02 1.85 3.50
C PHE A 190 21.48 2.20 3.77
N VAL A 191 22.01 1.73 4.90
CA VAL A 191 23.39 1.95 5.31
C VAL A 191 24.08 0.61 5.40
N LEU A 192 25.04 0.35 4.51
CA LEU A 192 25.85 -0.86 4.51
C LEU A 192 27.19 -0.61 5.23
N LEU A 193 27.46 -1.39 6.26
CA LEU A 193 28.68 -1.32 7.07
C LEU A 193 29.46 -2.63 6.92
N SER A 194 30.69 -2.55 6.42
CA SER A 194 31.57 -3.70 6.28
C SER A 194 32.66 -3.72 7.34
N ASP A 195 33.20 -4.91 7.60
CA ASP A 195 34.23 -5.18 8.62
C ASP A 195 35.57 -4.42 8.39
N ARG A 196 35.71 -3.66 7.30
CA ARG A 196 36.83 -2.72 7.09
C ARG A 196 36.84 -1.60 8.15
N ILE A 197 35.67 -1.24 8.69
CA ILE A 197 35.55 -0.28 9.79
C ILE A 197 36.21 -0.82 11.06
N LYS A 198 36.15 -2.14 11.31
CA LYS A 198 36.83 -2.79 12.43
C LYS A 198 38.34 -2.53 12.41
N ARG A 199 38.97 -2.63 11.24
CA ARG A 199 40.43 -2.39 11.10
C ARG A 199 40.80 -0.93 11.35
N LEU A 200 39.97 0.02 10.92
CA LEU A 200 40.23 1.45 11.14
C LEU A 200 40.11 1.82 12.62
N VAL A 201 39.06 1.35 13.31
CA VAL A 201 38.88 1.61 14.75
C VAL A 201 39.95 0.90 15.59
N GLN A 202 40.35 -0.32 15.21
CA GLN A 202 41.46 -1.02 15.88
C GLN A 202 42.84 -0.44 15.60
N HIS A 203 43.01 0.37 14.55
CA HIS A 203 44.26 1.12 14.33
C HIS A 203 44.27 2.38 15.19
N ALA A 204 43.19 3.15 15.15
CA ALA A 204 43.03 4.36 15.96
C ALA A 204 43.18 4.12 17.47
N GLN A 205 42.85 2.92 17.96
CA GLN A 205 42.97 2.56 19.37
C GLN A 205 44.29 1.86 19.73
N ARG A 206 45.13 1.55 18.74
CA ARG A 206 46.49 1.05 18.94
C ARG A 206 47.53 2.18 18.97
N ASP A 207 47.13 3.34 18.44
CA ASP A 207 47.94 4.56 18.37
C ASP A 207 47.64 5.54 19.53
N ILE A 208 46.95 5.07 20.57
CA ILE A 208 46.71 5.74 21.87
C ILE A 208 47.30 4.84 22.96
#